data_AF-D8QHU3-F1
#
_entry.id   AF-D8QHU3-F1
#
_cell.length_a   1.000
_cell.length_b   1.000
_cell.length_c   1.000
_cell.angle_alpha   90.00
_cell.angle_beta   90.00
_cell.angle_gamma   90.00
#
_symmetry.space_group_name_H-M   'P 1'
#
loop_
_entity.id
_entity.type
_entity.pdbx_description
1 polymer ?
#
loop_
_entity_poly.entity_id
_entity_poly.type
_entity_poly.pdbx_seq_one_letter_code
_entity_poly.pdbx_strand_id
1 'polypeptide(L)'
;MALTIASGIDHELSTPPPSLKPLRELRYIVDRIVPKGVDLRKKGPHRYRQAPPTYFLGYFMNPMKIYDAFKRRGQQEATVEATLEKYLALIQENIGLTWGDGILKERINGEEWWLFYAVQSLRKEDIQAISEEARDGLRRAMGVADDPILIAYHHPRHYIS
;
A
#
# COMPACT_ATOMS: atom_id res chain seq x y z
N MET A 1 9.92 -7.20 -65.98
CA MET A 1 10.86 -6.94 -64.88
C MET A 1 10.04 -6.38 -63.72
N ALA A 2 9.98 -7.10 -62.60
CA ALA A 2 9.25 -6.71 -61.40
C ALA A 2 10.18 -5.93 -60.46
N LEU A 3 9.68 -4.86 -59.85
CA LEU A 3 10.22 -4.23 -58.63
C LEU A 3 9.12 -3.29 -58.07
N THR A 4 8.30 -3.78 -57.15
CA THR A 4 8.42 -3.66 -55.67
C THR A 4 7.67 -2.45 -55.15
N ILE A 5 6.48 -2.72 -54.60
CA ILE A 5 5.76 -1.86 -53.67
C ILE A 5 6.50 -1.94 -52.34
N ALA A 6 6.92 -0.81 -51.79
CA ALA A 6 7.31 -0.70 -50.39
C ALA A 6 6.32 0.24 -49.68
N SER A 7 5.40 -0.38 -48.95
CA SER A 7 4.64 0.21 -47.86
C SER A 7 5.47 0.24 -46.57
N GLY A 8 5.23 1.25 -45.73
CA GLY A 8 5.61 1.23 -44.31
C GLY A 8 6.74 2.22 -43.98
N ILE A 9 6.76 2.91 -42.85
CA ILE A 9 6.08 2.73 -41.57
C ILE A 9 5.87 4.12 -40.95
N ASP A 10 4.76 4.23 -40.23
CA ASP A 10 4.27 5.38 -39.50
C ASP A 10 5.33 6.08 -38.63
N HIS A 11 5.25 7.41 -38.62
CA HIS A 11 5.83 8.23 -37.57
C HIS A 11 5.14 7.90 -36.24
N GLU A 12 5.66 6.93 -35.50
CA GLU A 12 5.41 6.86 -34.07
C GLU A 12 6.01 8.11 -33.43
N LEU A 13 5.13 9.09 -33.22
CA LEU A 13 5.30 10.12 -32.21
C LEU A 13 5.56 9.40 -30.89
N SER A 14 6.84 9.22 -30.56
CA SER A 14 7.29 8.84 -29.23
C SER A 14 6.89 9.99 -28.31
N THR A 15 5.66 9.92 -27.79
CA THR A 15 5.28 10.68 -26.62
C THR A 15 6.25 10.26 -25.53
N PRO A 16 7.03 11.20 -24.96
CA PRO A 16 7.84 10.87 -23.81
C PRO A 16 6.89 10.28 -22.74
N PRO A 17 7.28 9.20 -22.05
CA PRO A 17 6.45 8.65 -20.99
C PRO A 17 6.12 9.79 -20.02
N PRO A 18 4.86 9.94 -19.59
CA PRO A 18 4.49 10.98 -18.65
C PRO A 18 5.46 10.90 -17.47
N SER A 19 6.16 12.00 -17.19
CA SER A 19 7.08 12.07 -16.07
C SER A 19 6.29 11.76 -14.80
N LEU A 20 6.38 10.51 -14.31
CA LEU A 20 5.63 10.06 -13.16
C LEU A 20 6.00 10.97 -11.99
N LYS A 21 5.03 11.68 -11.42
CA LYS A 21 5.25 12.38 -10.15
C LYS A 21 5.78 11.37 -9.12
N PRO A 22 6.84 11.71 -8.37
CA PRO A 22 7.42 10.77 -7.40
C PRO A 22 6.39 10.44 -6.31
N LEU A 23 6.25 9.15 -6.01
CA LEU A 23 5.41 8.72 -4.88
C LEU A 23 6.02 9.23 -3.57
N ARG A 24 5.17 9.74 -2.69
CA ARG A 24 5.54 9.95 -1.29
C ARG A 24 5.83 8.59 -0.66
N GLU A 25 6.99 8.46 -0.03
CA GLU A 25 7.41 7.22 0.61
C GLU A 25 7.24 7.27 2.12
N LEU A 26 6.65 6.23 2.69
CA LEU A 26 6.58 5.99 4.12
C LEU A 26 7.28 4.67 4.44
N ARG A 27 8.23 4.71 5.38
CA ARG A 27 8.86 3.49 5.88
C ARG A 27 8.11 3.04 7.13
N TYR A 28 7.51 1.86 7.06
CA TYR A 28 6.87 1.23 8.21
C TYR A 28 7.68 0.02 8.64
N ILE A 29 8.18 0.08 9.87
CA ILE A 29 8.95 -1.01 10.48
C ILE A 29 8.05 -1.60 11.56
N VAL A 30 7.63 -2.86 11.38
CA VAL A 30 6.92 -3.58 12.43
C VAL A 30 7.88 -3.80 13.59
N ASP A 31 7.50 -3.35 14.77
CA ASP A 31 8.32 -3.50 15.95
C ASP A 31 8.54 -4.99 16.28
N ARG A 32 9.81 -5.28 16.56
CA ARG A 32 10.47 -6.60 16.69
C ARG A 32 9.68 -7.68 17.44
N ILE A 33 9.64 -8.89 16.85
CA ILE A 33 9.74 -10.15 17.60
C ILE A 33 11.23 -10.42 17.87
N VAL A 34 11.83 -9.67 18.78
CA VAL A 34 13.18 -9.98 19.29
C VAL A 34 13.03 -10.16 20.79
N PRO A 35 13.20 -11.40 21.30
CA PRO A 35 13.11 -11.66 22.74
C PRO A 35 14.01 -10.72 23.53
N LYS A 36 13.54 -10.28 24.71
CA LYS A 36 14.35 -9.47 25.63
C LYS A 36 15.67 -10.19 25.92
N GLY A 37 16.80 -9.47 25.80
CA GLY A 37 18.14 -10.01 26.04
C GLY A 37 18.90 -10.52 24.81
N VAL A 38 18.29 -10.52 23.62
CA VAL A 38 18.98 -10.91 22.38
C VAL A 38 19.82 -9.74 21.84
N ASP A 39 21.14 -9.89 21.89
CA ASP A 39 22.08 -8.98 21.24
C ASP A 39 22.23 -9.34 19.75
N LEU A 40 21.58 -8.55 18.89
CA LEU A 40 21.59 -8.72 17.44
C LEU A 40 22.95 -8.47 16.77
N ARG A 41 23.94 -7.98 17.52
CA ARG A 41 25.32 -7.76 17.03
C ARG A 41 26.25 -8.91 17.39
N LYS A 42 25.85 -9.82 18.29
CA LYS A 42 26.64 -11.00 18.67
C LYS A 42 26.45 -12.13 17.65
N LYS A 43 27.56 -12.63 17.10
CA LYS A 43 27.61 -13.89 16.33
C LYS A 43 27.42 -15.06 17.30
N GLY A 44 26.18 -15.40 17.63
CA GLY A 44 25.80 -16.56 18.43
C GLY A 44 24.91 -17.55 17.65
N PRO A 45 24.54 -18.71 18.23
CA PRO A 45 23.81 -19.77 17.53
C PRO A 45 22.38 -19.39 17.08
N HIS A 46 21.87 -18.22 17.48
CA HIS A 46 20.56 -17.76 17.04
C HIS A 46 20.63 -17.10 15.65
N ARG A 47 20.23 -17.84 14.62
CA ARG A 47 20.13 -17.32 13.24
C ARG A 47 18.83 -16.54 13.10
N TYR A 48 18.84 -15.25 13.43
CA TYR A 48 17.72 -14.36 13.10
C TYR A 48 17.90 -13.80 11.69
N ARG A 49 16.93 -14.02 10.80
CA ARG A 49 16.91 -13.43 9.45
C ARG A 49 15.77 -12.41 9.35
N GLN A 50 16.09 -11.28 8.73
CA GLN A 50 15.07 -10.33 8.28
C GLN A 50 14.63 -10.75 6.88
N ALA A 51 13.33 -10.98 6.68
CA ALA A 51 12.81 -11.16 5.33
C ALA A 51 13.01 -9.86 4.54
N PRO A 52 13.18 -9.92 3.20
CA PRO A 52 13.17 -8.73 2.37
C PRO A 52 11.91 -7.89 2.64
N PRO A 53 12.00 -6.55 2.58
CA PRO A 53 10.83 -5.70 2.77
C PRO A 53 9.78 -6.00 1.68
N THR A 54 8.52 -5.81 2.04
CA THR A 54 7.41 -5.79 1.11
C THR A 54 7.02 -4.34 0.86
N TYR A 55 6.78 -3.98 -0.39
CA TYR A 55 6.36 -2.65 -0.79
C TYR A 55 4.90 -2.66 -1.16
N PHE A 56 4.15 -1.70 -0.63
CA PHE A 56 2.73 -1.54 -0.90
C PHE A 56 2.45 -0.18 -1.53
N LEU A 57 1.46 -0.11 -2.42
CA LEU A 57 0.80 1.15 -2.78
C LEU A 57 -0.52 1.24 -2.01
N GLY A 58 -0.65 2.25 -1.15
CA GLY A 58 -1.79 2.28 -0.23
C GLY A 58 -1.87 3.48 0.70
N TYR A 59 -2.63 3.29 1.78
CA TYR A 59 -2.90 4.28 2.82
C TYR A 59 -2.83 3.68 4.21
N PHE A 60 -2.28 4.44 5.15
CA PHE A 60 -2.51 4.20 6.58
C PHE A 60 -3.64 5.09 7.06
N MET A 61 -4.70 4.48 7.58
CA MET A 61 -5.86 5.19 8.10
C MET A 61 -6.09 4.83 9.56
N ASN A 62 -6.27 5.83 10.40
CA ASN A 62 -6.71 5.62 11.77
C ASN A 62 -8.24 5.44 11.76
N PRO A 63 -8.80 4.33 12.29
CA PRO A 63 -10.23 4.08 12.28
C PRO A 63 -11.04 5.19 12.96
N MET A 64 -10.53 5.76 14.04
CA MET A 64 -11.20 6.88 14.71
C MET A 64 -11.30 8.12 13.82
N LYS A 65 -10.30 8.37 12.96
CA LYS A 65 -10.38 9.47 11.98
C LYS A 65 -11.41 9.19 10.89
N ILE A 66 -11.59 7.92 10.50
CA ILE A 66 -12.66 7.52 9.57
C ILE A 66 -14.01 7.78 10.22
N TYR A 67 -14.21 7.31 11.44
CA TYR A 67 -15.42 7.56 12.21
C TYR A 67 -15.72 9.06 12.34
N ASP A 68 -14.73 9.87 12.71
CA ASP A 68 -14.89 11.32 12.84
C ASP A 68 -15.27 11.99 11.51
N ALA A 69 -14.76 11.49 10.38
CA ALA A 69 -15.14 11.99 9.06
C ALA A 69 -16.60 11.69 8.74
N PHE A 70 -17.08 10.47 9.03
CA PHE A 70 -18.49 10.10 8.89
C PHE A 70 -19.37 10.91 9.83
N LYS A 71 -18.92 11.12 11.08
CA LYS A 71 -19.61 11.93 12.08
C LYS A 71 -19.82 13.37 11.62
N ARG A 72 -18.77 14.00 11.07
CA ARG A 72 -18.85 15.37 10.53
C ARG A 72 -19.81 15.51 9.35
N ARG A 73 -20.01 14.43 8.59
CA ARG A 73 -20.94 14.39 7.45
C ARG A 73 -22.37 14.02 7.84
N GLY A 74 -22.62 13.70 9.12
CA GLY A 74 -23.92 13.19 9.57
C GLY A 74 -24.25 11.80 9.02
N GLN A 75 -23.22 11.03 8.63
CA GLN A 75 -23.36 9.70 8.03
C GLN A 75 -22.99 8.57 8.99
N GLN A 76 -22.72 8.88 10.26
CA GLN A 76 -22.41 7.89 11.27
C GLN A 76 -23.61 7.01 11.60
N GLU A 77 -23.33 5.75 11.90
CA GLU A 77 -24.31 4.80 12.43
C GLU A 77 -24.45 4.97 13.95
N ALA A 78 -25.31 4.14 14.55
CA ALA A 78 -25.57 4.15 16.00
C ALA A 78 -24.31 3.90 16.85
N THR A 79 -23.33 3.17 16.32
CA THR A 79 -22.07 2.86 17.01
C THR A 79 -20.86 3.16 16.13
N VAL A 80 -19.68 3.24 16.77
CA VAL A 80 -18.40 3.39 16.06
C VAL A 80 -18.17 2.18 15.17
N GLU A 81 -18.40 0.98 15.71
CA GLU A 81 -18.22 -0.29 15.02
C GLU A 81 -19.10 -0.38 13.77
N ALA A 82 -20.39 -0.07 13.89
CA ALA A 82 -21.32 -0.11 12.75
C ALA A 82 -20.92 0.91 11.67
N THR A 83 -20.41 2.08 12.06
CA THR A 83 -19.91 3.09 11.11
C THR A 83 -18.67 2.59 10.37
N LEU A 84 -17.76 1.94 11.08
CA LEU A 84 -16.54 1.39 10.53
C LEU A 84 -16.80 0.17 9.62
N GLU A 85 -17.72 -0.71 10.01
CA GLU A 85 -18.18 -1.83 9.17
C GLU A 85 -18.85 -1.33 7.88
N LYS A 86 -19.70 -0.31 7.97
CA LYS A 86 -20.29 0.35 6.80
C LYS A 86 -19.21 0.91 5.87
N TYR A 87 -18.18 1.54 6.43
CA TYR A 87 -17.06 2.03 5.63
C TYR A 87 -16.32 0.88 4.93
N LEU A 88 -16.01 -0.21 5.64
CA LEU A 88 -15.36 -1.38 5.05
C LEU A 88 -16.21 -2.03 3.96
N ALA A 89 -17.53 -2.10 4.13
CA ALA A 89 -18.44 -2.59 3.10
C ALA A 89 -18.39 -1.71 1.83
N LEU A 90 -18.33 -0.39 1.97
CA LEU A 90 -18.17 0.53 0.83
C LEU A 90 -16.83 0.31 0.11
N ILE A 91 -15.74 0.09 0.86
CA ILE A 91 -14.43 -0.21 0.27
C ILE A 91 -14.45 -1.55 -0.47
N GLN A 92 -15.08 -2.58 0.11
CA GLN A 92 -15.24 -3.87 -0.53
C GLN A 92 -16.08 -3.76 -1.81
N GLU A 93 -17.17 -2.98 -1.82
CA GLU A 93 -18.00 -2.77 -3.00
C GLU A 93 -17.25 -2.01 -4.10
N ASN A 94 -16.48 -0.98 -3.73
CA ASN A 94 -15.80 -0.11 -4.70
C ASN A 94 -14.56 -0.76 -5.33
N ILE A 95 -13.75 -1.47 -4.54
CA ILE A 95 -12.43 -1.98 -4.96
C ILE A 95 -12.12 -3.41 -4.48
N GLY A 96 -13.08 -4.10 -3.87
CA GLY A 96 -12.92 -5.52 -3.54
C GLY A 96 -11.97 -5.84 -2.39
N LEU A 97 -11.42 -4.83 -1.69
CA LEU A 97 -10.47 -5.09 -0.60
C LEU A 97 -11.19 -5.65 0.63
N THR A 98 -10.56 -6.62 1.29
CA THR A 98 -11.06 -7.29 2.49
C THR A 98 -9.96 -7.50 3.53
N TRP A 99 -10.32 -7.95 4.72
CA TRP A 99 -9.34 -8.26 5.77
C TRP A 99 -8.42 -9.41 5.34
N GLY A 100 -7.11 -9.16 5.39
CA GLY A 100 -6.09 -10.10 4.95
C GLY A 100 -5.84 -10.11 3.45
N ASP A 101 -6.69 -9.44 2.66
CA ASP A 101 -6.53 -9.27 1.22
C ASP A 101 -6.81 -7.81 0.83
N GLY A 102 -5.75 -6.99 0.92
CA GLY A 102 -5.83 -5.55 0.67
C GLY A 102 -6.06 -4.69 1.91
N ILE A 103 -6.43 -5.29 3.05
CA ILE A 103 -6.57 -4.57 4.34
C ILE A 103 -5.84 -5.32 5.46
N LEU A 104 -4.88 -4.66 6.11
CA LEU A 104 -4.20 -5.17 7.30
C LEU A 104 -4.47 -4.27 8.51
N LYS A 105 -4.60 -4.88 9.69
CA LYS A 105 -4.65 -4.16 10.96
C LYS A 105 -3.26 -4.14 11.56
N GLU A 106 -2.79 -2.94 11.90
CA GLU A 106 -1.47 -2.71 12.46
C GLU A 106 -1.56 -1.84 13.73
N ARG A 107 -0.55 -1.93 14.59
CA ARG A 107 -0.42 -1.06 15.75
C ARG A 107 0.76 -0.12 15.58
N ILE A 108 0.51 1.18 15.57
CA ILE A 108 1.54 2.21 15.36
C ILE A 108 1.47 3.17 16.54
N ASN A 109 2.57 3.31 17.29
CA ASN A 109 2.65 4.16 18.50
C ASN A 109 1.55 3.85 19.54
N GLY A 110 1.14 2.58 19.64
CA GLY A 110 0.09 2.15 20.57
C GLY A 110 -1.35 2.31 20.08
N GLU A 111 -1.56 2.97 18.94
CA GLU A 111 -2.85 3.16 18.30
C GLU A 111 -3.12 2.11 17.22
N GLU A 112 -4.40 1.79 16.99
CA GLU A 112 -4.81 0.96 15.87
C GLU A 112 -4.81 1.77 14.56
N TRP A 113 -4.18 1.19 13.53
CA TRP A 113 -4.13 1.73 12.18
C TRP A 113 -4.47 0.64 11.19
N TRP A 114 -5.19 1.02 10.13
CA TRP A 114 -5.54 0.12 9.04
C TRP A 114 -4.71 0.48 7.80
N LEU A 115 -3.98 -0.51 7.29
CA LEU A 115 -3.26 -0.43 6.03
C LEU A 115 -4.18 -0.92 4.92
N PHE A 116 -4.63 -0.01 4.07
CA PHE A 116 -5.31 -0.33 2.82
C PHE A 116 -4.28 -0.35 1.70
N TYR A 117 -4.15 -1.45 0.95
CA TYR A 117 -3.23 -1.55 -0.17
C TYR A 117 -3.90 -2.16 -1.40
N ALA A 118 -3.59 -1.63 -2.58
CA ALA A 118 -4.10 -2.15 -3.84
C ALA A 118 -3.06 -2.97 -4.61
N VAL A 119 -1.78 -2.74 -4.34
CA VAL A 119 -0.66 -3.46 -4.98
C VAL A 119 0.37 -3.79 -3.92
N GLN A 120 0.91 -5.00 -4.02
CA GLN A 120 2.00 -5.52 -3.21
C GLN A 120 3.12 -6.02 -4.12
N SER A 121 4.37 -5.66 -3.84
CA SER A 121 5.54 -6.23 -4.51
C SER A 121 6.72 -6.41 -3.55
N LEU A 122 7.61 -7.35 -3.87
CA LEU A 122 8.91 -7.46 -3.21
C LEU A 122 9.95 -6.48 -3.78
N ARG A 123 9.63 -5.82 -4.90
CA ARG A 123 10.49 -4.83 -5.56
C ARG A 123 9.85 -3.46 -5.46
N LYS A 124 10.67 -2.49 -5.08
CA LYS A 124 10.22 -1.10 -4.93
C LYS A 124 9.84 -0.50 -6.28
N GLU A 125 10.59 -0.87 -7.31
CA GLU A 125 10.49 -0.33 -8.66
C GLU A 125 9.13 -0.65 -9.28
N ASP A 126 8.57 -1.83 -8.99
CA ASP A 126 7.25 -2.23 -9.48
C ASP A 126 6.15 -1.29 -8.97
N ILE A 127 6.24 -0.86 -7.70
CA ILE A 127 5.30 0.11 -7.12
C ILE A 127 5.52 1.51 -7.70
N GLN A 128 6.78 1.91 -7.90
CA GLN A 128 7.12 3.21 -8.49
C GLN A 128 6.68 3.33 -9.95
N ALA A 129 6.66 2.22 -10.69
CA ALA A 129 6.24 2.16 -12.09
C ALA A 129 4.71 2.27 -12.28
N ILE A 130 3.91 2.18 -11.21
CA ILE A 130 2.44 2.32 -11.30
C ILE A 130 2.10 3.72 -11.84
N SER A 131 1.24 3.77 -12.86
CA SER A 131 0.85 5.00 -13.54
C SER A 131 0.09 5.97 -12.64
N GLU A 132 0.14 7.27 -12.96
CA GLU A 132 -0.67 8.30 -12.28
C GLU A 132 -2.17 8.00 -12.37
N GLU A 133 -2.64 7.50 -13.51
CA GLU A 133 -4.03 7.11 -13.71
C GLU A 133 -4.49 6.03 -12.72
N ALA A 134 -3.68 5.00 -12.49
CA ALA A 134 -3.98 3.95 -11.54
C ALA A 134 -3.99 4.47 -10.08
N ARG A 135 -3.04 5.37 -9.75
CA ARG A 135 -3.00 6.04 -8.44
C ARG A 135 -4.24 6.90 -8.21
N ASP A 136 -4.65 7.65 -9.22
CA ASP A 136 -5.86 8.46 -9.20
C ASP A 136 -7.12 7.61 -9.08
N GLY A 137 -7.16 6.45 -9.74
CA GLY A 137 -8.22 5.46 -9.59
C GLY A 137 -8.34 5.01 -8.13
N LEU A 138 -7.23 4.63 -7.52
CA LEU A 138 -7.18 4.24 -6.10
C LEU A 138 -7.63 5.37 -5.17
N ARG A 139 -7.14 6.59 -5.40
CA ARG A 139 -7.52 7.79 -4.63
C ARG A 139 -9.02 8.05 -4.66
N ARG A 140 -9.63 7.98 -5.85
CA ARG A 140 -11.08 8.14 -6.03
C ARG A 140 -11.87 7.04 -5.32
N ALA A 141 -11.45 5.79 -5.48
CA ALA A 141 -12.12 4.65 -4.86
C ALA A 141 -12.09 4.70 -3.32
N MET A 142 -10.97 5.13 -2.75
CA MET A 142 -10.83 5.31 -1.31
C MET A 142 -11.53 6.56 -0.79
N GLY A 143 -11.99 7.46 -1.67
CA GLY A 143 -12.65 8.71 -1.29
C GLY A 143 -11.75 9.67 -0.49
N VAL A 144 -10.43 9.61 -0.72
CA VAL A 144 -9.42 10.41 -0.01
C VAL A 144 -8.87 11.52 -0.91
N ALA A 145 -8.47 12.64 -0.30
CA ALA A 145 -7.91 13.77 -1.03
C ALA A 145 -6.43 13.58 -1.38
N ASP A 146 -5.70 12.84 -0.53
CA ASP A 146 -4.27 12.62 -0.69
C ASP A 146 -3.95 11.48 -1.66
N ASP A 147 -2.84 11.63 -2.39
CA ASP A 147 -2.31 10.57 -3.25
C ASP A 147 -1.88 9.34 -2.43
N PRO A 148 -2.00 8.13 -3.00
CA PRO A 148 -1.53 6.92 -2.33
C PRO A 148 -0.02 6.98 -2.14
N ILE A 149 0.44 6.36 -1.06
CA ILE A 149 1.85 6.36 -0.66
C ILE A 149 2.49 5.02 -0.96
N LEU A 150 3.80 5.04 -1.24
CA LEU A 150 4.63 3.85 -1.24
C LEU A 150 4.98 3.52 0.21
N ILE A 151 4.55 2.35 0.68
CA ILE A 151 4.79 1.88 2.04
C ILE A 151 5.82 0.76 1.98
N ALA A 152 7.01 1.01 2.52
CA ALA A 152 8.02 -0.03 2.70
C ALA A 152 7.78 -0.72 4.05
N TYR A 153 7.23 -1.93 3.99
CA TYR A 153 6.93 -2.80 5.13
C TYR A 153 8.11 -3.71 5.44
N HIS A 154 8.75 -3.47 6.58
CA HIS A 154 9.82 -4.30 7.07
C HIS A 154 9.29 -5.36 8.03
N HIS A 155 9.31 -6.61 7.57
CA HIS A 155 8.93 -7.77 8.37
C HIS A 155 9.78 -7.89 9.65
N PRO A 156 9.19 -8.41 10.75
CA PRO A 156 9.95 -8.73 11.94
C PRO A 156 11.02 -9.78 11.63
N ARG A 157 12.13 -9.73 12.37
CA ARG A 157 13.14 -10.79 12.32
C ARG A 157 12.51 -12.06 12.90
N HIS A 158 12.65 -13.18 12.20
CA HIS A 158 12.25 -14.49 12.71
C HIS A 158 13.48 -15.34 13.02
N TYR A 159 13.32 -16.24 13.97
CA TYR A 159 14.31 -17.26 14.29
C TYR A 159 14.29 -18.32 13.19
N ILE A 160 15.46 -18.67 12.65
CA ILE A 160 15.64 -19.83 11.79
C ILE A 160 16.17 -20.96 12.68
N SER A 161 15.37 -22.00 12.85
CA SER A 161 15.77 -23.27 13.47
C SER A 161 16.83 -23.99 12.64
#